data_AF-A0AAW4WPT1-F1
#
_entry.id   AF-A0AAW4WPT1-F1
#
_cell.length_a   1.000
_cell.length_b   1.000
_cell.length_c   1.000
_cell.angle_alpha   90.00
_cell.angle_beta   90.00
_cell.angle_gamma   90.00
#
_symmetry.space_group_name_H-M   'P 1'
#
loop_
_entity.id
_entity.type
_entity.pdbx_description
1 polymer ?
#
loop_
_entity_poly.entity_id
_entity_poly.type
_entity_poly.pdbx_seq_one_letter_code
_entity_poly.pdbx_strand_id
1 'polypeptide(L)'
;MKKKALLENEKENYEYDNIDEDGKVIRLYNSGEKSVEILCNEDGFVINESLFKNGKKYLVNYYTDSLSYTELYNWDNDSNDGLNPERRIFWNKQGQMVYEQCIYKDNVEYLFKNGEVIDNVEFLERFVKALNLCENDICIMDRAGYLDYIQPLFENKGKSKLIAVLHSDHFYKIYEDESSLYMNYEYYYWFKYSEAIDYFVVGTEEHKKSLEAFLKEYDCFVPHIAAIPPGALPEGKLKSKNERRRGSIISASRLSPRKGIDILIKSVIKAHEINQTINLDIYGSGNDEYTSYLQNIVKDAGADDYIHFKGRCNLEKIYPHYELFASFSLWETFGLSLMEAVGDGLAMVGLDVRYGNRLFIHPDENGYLVDFDIETDYQNKDKLCERTAAAIVKIFEDDDRLKKFHENSYMIAEEYKEHVIESKWMQLIKNIP
;
A
#
# COMPACT_ATOMS: atom_id res chain seq x y z
N MET A 1 -26.75 -9.20 -4.48
CA MET A 1 -27.74 -10.00 -5.25
C MET A 1 -27.02 -11.05 -6.12
N LYS A 2 -27.53 -12.28 -6.29
CA LYS A 2 -26.91 -13.29 -7.20
C LYS A 2 -27.35 -13.08 -8.65
N LYS A 3 -26.47 -13.35 -9.63
CA LYS A 3 -26.76 -13.11 -11.06
C LYS A 3 -28.08 -13.70 -11.57
N LYS A 4 -28.46 -14.90 -11.12
CA LYS A 4 -29.71 -15.57 -11.55
C LYS A 4 -30.96 -14.81 -11.10
N ALA A 5 -30.97 -14.32 -9.86
CA ALA A 5 -32.09 -13.58 -9.32
C ALA A 5 -32.23 -12.20 -10.00
N LEU A 6 -31.11 -11.54 -10.33
CA LEU A 6 -31.15 -10.30 -11.11
C LEU A 6 -31.69 -10.58 -12.51
N LEU A 7 -31.12 -11.53 -13.25
CA LEU A 7 -31.58 -11.87 -14.60
C LEU A 7 -33.05 -12.35 -14.65
N GLU A 8 -33.56 -12.98 -13.58
CA GLU A 8 -34.97 -13.34 -13.46
C GLU A 8 -35.88 -12.12 -13.25
N ASN A 9 -35.48 -11.18 -12.40
CA ASN A 9 -36.22 -9.93 -12.20
C ASN A 9 -36.16 -9.03 -13.44
N GLU A 10 -35.02 -9.00 -14.14
CA GLU A 10 -34.77 -8.11 -15.25
C GLU A 10 -35.36 -8.60 -16.59
N LYS A 11 -35.79 -9.87 -16.67
CA LYS A 11 -36.58 -10.38 -17.80
C LYS A 11 -37.89 -9.64 -18.01
N GLU A 12 -38.42 -9.01 -16.96
CA GLU A 12 -39.65 -8.22 -17.03
C GLU A 12 -39.37 -6.73 -17.33
N ASN A 13 -38.13 -6.25 -17.15
CA ASN A 13 -37.80 -4.83 -17.19
C ASN A 13 -36.99 -4.38 -18.41
N TYR A 14 -36.23 -5.28 -19.05
CA TYR A 14 -35.41 -4.94 -20.22
C TYR A 14 -35.84 -5.70 -21.47
N GLU A 15 -35.97 -4.96 -22.57
CA GLU A 15 -36.05 -5.57 -23.90
C GLU A 15 -34.64 -6.04 -24.31
N TYR A 16 -34.47 -7.34 -24.50
CA TYR A 16 -33.25 -7.94 -25.04
C TYR A 16 -33.59 -9.20 -25.85
N ASP A 17 -32.82 -9.47 -26.91
CA ASP A 17 -32.96 -10.62 -27.81
C ASP A 17 -31.76 -11.58 -27.78
N ASN A 18 -30.63 -11.14 -27.23
CA ASN A 18 -29.41 -11.94 -27.13
C ASN A 18 -28.65 -11.71 -25.81
N ILE A 19 -27.96 -12.75 -25.34
CA ILE A 19 -27.13 -12.73 -24.13
C ILE A 19 -25.73 -13.25 -24.48
N ASP A 20 -24.71 -12.49 -24.09
CA ASP A 20 -23.30 -12.89 -24.14
C ASP A 20 -22.74 -12.98 -22.71
N GLU A 21 -22.14 -14.12 -22.35
CA GLU A 21 -21.49 -14.32 -21.05
C GLU A 21 -19.99 -14.56 -21.26
N ASP A 22 -19.17 -13.62 -20.78
CA ASP A 22 -17.71 -13.68 -20.86
C ASP A 22 -17.11 -13.56 -19.45
N GLY A 23 -16.82 -14.72 -18.85
CA GLY A 23 -16.26 -14.83 -17.51
C GLY A 23 -17.13 -14.17 -16.44
N LYS A 24 -16.69 -13.00 -15.96
CA LYS A 24 -17.35 -12.21 -14.89
C LYS A 24 -18.37 -11.20 -15.45
N VAL A 25 -18.49 -11.07 -16.77
CA VAL A 25 -19.30 -10.06 -17.43
C VAL A 25 -20.45 -10.72 -18.19
N ILE A 26 -21.66 -10.20 -18.02
CA ILE A 26 -22.85 -10.62 -18.75
C ILE A 26 -23.35 -9.42 -19.54
N ARG A 27 -23.58 -9.58 -20.84
CA ARG A 27 -24.04 -8.52 -21.74
C ARG A 27 -25.38 -8.92 -22.34
N LEU A 28 -26.36 -8.03 -22.21
CA LEU A 28 -27.66 -8.16 -22.86
C LEU A 28 -27.67 -7.24 -24.09
N TYR A 29 -28.18 -7.75 -25.20
CA TYR A 29 -28.31 -7.03 -26.45
C TYR A 29 -29.77 -6.98 -26.88
N ASN A 30 -30.16 -5.89 -27.54
CA ASN A 30 -31.45 -5.73 -28.19
C ASN A 30 -31.24 -5.20 -29.60
N SER A 31 -31.73 -5.91 -30.63
CA SER A 31 -31.63 -5.49 -32.03
C SER A 31 -30.18 -5.23 -32.48
N GLY A 32 -29.23 -5.98 -31.90
CA GLY A 32 -27.80 -5.85 -32.18
C GLY A 32 -27.06 -4.78 -31.39
N GLU A 33 -27.74 -3.97 -30.58
CA GLU A 33 -27.12 -2.97 -29.69
C GLU A 33 -27.03 -3.47 -28.25
N LYS A 34 -25.92 -3.16 -27.56
CA LYS A 34 -25.76 -3.49 -26.14
C LYS A 34 -26.72 -2.65 -25.31
N SER A 35 -27.61 -3.28 -24.55
CA SER A 35 -28.58 -2.61 -23.68
C SER A 35 -28.18 -2.63 -22.21
N VAL A 36 -27.60 -3.73 -21.73
CA VAL A 36 -27.18 -3.91 -20.33
C VAL A 36 -25.84 -4.64 -20.25
N GLU A 37 -25.01 -4.26 -19.29
CA GLU A 37 -23.79 -4.98 -18.91
C GLU A 37 -23.75 -5.19 -17.39
N ILE A 38 -23.62 -6.43 -16.95
CA ILE A 38 -23.61 -6.82 -15.54
C ILE A 38 -22.22 -7.36 -15.19
N LEU A 39 -21.59 -6.77 -14.18
CA LEU A 39 -20.32 -7.23 -13.64
C LEU A 39 -20.56 -8.04 -12.36
N CYS A 40 -20.00 -9.24 -12.29
CA CYS A 40 -20.05 -10.10 -11.12
C CYS A 40 -18.67 -10.27 -10.45
N ASN A 41 -18.67 -10.55 -9.15
CA ASN A 41 -17.48 -11.03 -8.45
C ASN A 41 -17.25 -12.54 -8.72
N GLU A 42 -16.20 -13.10 -8.13
CA GLU A 42 -15.82 -14.52 -8.32
C GLU A 42 -16.89 -15.52 -7.85
N ASP A 43 -17.70 -15.13 -6.87
CA ASP A 43 -18.79 -15.94 -6.33
C ASP A 43 -20.12 -15.76 -7.08
N GLY A 44 -20.13 -14.96 -8.15
CA GLY A 44 -21.31 -14.69 -8.97
C GLY A 44 -22.32 -13.72 -8.34
N PHE A 45 -21.89 -12.91 -7.36
CA PHE A 45 -22.66 -11.76 -6.87
C PHE A 45 -22.46 -10.57 -7.80
N VAL A 46 -23.56 -9.88 -8.10
CA VAL A 46 -23.54 -8.67 -8.92
C VAL A 46 -22.87 -7.55 -8.14
N ILE A 47 -21.85 -6.94 -8.74
CA ILE A 47 -21.14 -5.75 -8.25
C ILE A 47 -21.85 -4.50 -8.79
N ASN A 48 -22.06 -4.47 -10.10
CA ASN A 48 -22.78 -3.38 -10.75
C ASN A 48 -23.52 -3.85 -12.01
N GLU A 49 -24.40 -2.99 -12.48
CA GLU A 49 -25.19 -3.13 -13.69
C GLU A 49 -25.18 -1.78 -14.43
N SER A 50 -24.73 -1.78 -15.68
CA SER A 50 -24.64 -0.61 -16.54
C SER A 50 -25.68 -0.68 -17.64
N LEU A 51 -26.48 0.38 -17.80
CA LEU A 51 -27.51 0.49 -18.81
C LEU A 51 -27.07 1.45 -19.93
N PHE A 52 -27.42 1.08 -21.16
CA PHE A 52 -27.00 1.75 -22.37
C PHE A 52 -28.20 2.14 -23.23
N LYS A 53 -28.08 3.27 -23.94
CA LYS A 53 -29.04 3.75 -24.92
C LYS A 53 -28.27 4.32 -26.11
N ASN A 54 -28.57 3.85 -27.33
CA ASN A 54 -27.86 4.22 -28.56
C ASN A 54 -26.33 4.03 -28.42
N GLY A 55 -25.91 2.93 -27.79
CA GLY A 55 -24.49 2.63 -27.49
C GLY A 55 -23.82 3.49 -26.42
N LYS A 56 -24.49 4.52 -25.86
CA LYS A 56 -23.96 5.37 -24.79
C LYS A 56 -24.48 4.91 -23.42
N LYS A 57 -23.58 4.83 -22.43
CA LYS A 57 -23.93 4.50 -21.03
C LYS A 57 -24.65 5.69 -20.41
N TYR A 58 -25.82 5.47 -19.82
CA TYR A 58 -26.59 6.56 -19.18
C TYR A 58 -26.86 6.33 -17.69
N LEU A 59 -26.76 5.09 -17.21
CA LEU A 59 -27.05 4.72 -15.82
C LEU A 59 -26.18 3.55 -15.38
N VAL A 60 -25.70 3.59 -14.13
CA VAL A 60 -25.02 2.44 -13.49
C VAL A 60 -25.54 2.24 -12.08
N ASN A 61 -26.04 1.04 -11.79
CA ASN A 61 -26.46 0.61 -10.45
C ASN A 61 -25.31 -0.14 -9.76
N TYR A 62 -25.00 0.23 -8.51
CA TYR A 62 -23.99 -0.44 -7.69
C TYR A 62 -24.65 -1.17 -6.52
N TYR A 63 -24.23 -2.41 -6.32
CA TYR A 63 -24.84 -3.32 -5.35
C TYR A 63 -23.83 -3.76 -4.30
N THR A 64 -24.31 -3.86 -3.06
CA THR A 64 -23.64 -4.56 -1.97
C THR A 64 -24.55 -5.71 -1.50
N ASP A 65 -25.21 -5.58 -0.36
CA ASP A 65 -26.31 -6.46 0.05
C ASP A 65 -27.63 -6.09 -0.66
N SER A 66 -27.86 -4.79 -0.87
CA SER A 66 -28.92 -4.21 -1.71
C SER A 66 -28.36 -3.22 -2.73
N LEU A 67 -29.24 -2.64 -3.56
CA LEU A 67 -28.88 -1.45 -4.35
C LEU A 67 -28.38 -0.37 -3.38
N SER A 68 -27.15 0.08 -3.57
CA SER A 68 -26.45 0.99 -2.66
C SER A 68 -26.49 2.41 -3.21
N TYR A 69 -26.07 2.57 -4.47
CA TYR A 69 -26.20 3.84 -5.17
C TYR A 69 -26.35 3.63 -6.68
N THR A 70 -26.89 4.65 -7.35
CA THR A 70 -27.05 4.70 -8.80
C THR A 70 -26.32 5.92 -9.33
N GLU A 71 -25.50 5.76 -10.35
CA GLU A 71 -24.86 6.85 -11.08
C GLU A 71 -25.64 7.17 -12.36
N LEU A 72 -25.83 8.46 -12.63
CA LEU A 72 -26.47 8.98 -13.84
C LEU A 72 -25.44 9.75 -14.67
N TYR A 73 -25.44 9.45 -15.97
CA TYR A 73 -24.49 10.00 -16.94
C TYR A 73 -25.21 10.87 -17.96
N ASN A 74 -24.53 11.92 -18.43
CA ASN A 74 -25.04 12.74 -19.51
C ASN A 74 -24.88 12.00 -20.85
N TRP A 75 -26.00 11.60 -21.44
CA TRP A 75 -26.01 10.83 -22.67
C TRP A 75 -26.11 11.71 -23.94
N ASP A 76 -26.35 13.02 -23.79
CA ASP A 76 -26.65 13.96 -24.88
C ASP A 76 -25.47 14.88 -25.28
N ASN A 77 -24.37 14.87 -24.52
CA ASN A 77 -23.17 15.63 -24.87
C ASN A 77 -22.21 14.80 -25.74
N ASP A 78 -21.73 15.40 -26.84
CA ASP A 78 -20.67 14.87 -27.71
C ASP A 78 -19.24 15.19 -27.20
N SER A 79 -19.12 15.68 -25.97
CA SER A 79 -17.83 15.85 -25.30
C SER A 79 -17.32 14.53 -24.70
N ASN A 80 -16.01 14.44 -24.46
CA ASN A 80 -15.38 13.35 -23.69
C ASN A 80 -15.92 13.24 -22.24
N ASP A 81 -16.84 14.11 -21.80
CA ASP A 81 -17.46 14.11 -20.46
C ASP A 81 -18.48 12.99 -20.23
N GLY A 82 -18.94 12.30 -21.29
CA GLY A 82 -19.88 11.16 -21.18
C GLY A 82 -19.33 9.94 -20.41
N LEU A 83 -18.07 10.01 -19.93
CA LEU A 83 -17.44 9.01 -19.08
C LEU A 83 -17.59 9.29 -17.58
N ASN A 84 -18.01 10.49 -17.17
CA ASN A 84 -18.15 10.87 -15.76
C ASN A 84 -19.63 11.00 -15.37
N PRO A 85 -20.01 10.56 -14.16
CA PRO A 85 -21.36 10.74 -13.67
C PRO A 85 -21.63 12.21 -13.29
N GLU A 86 -22.80 12.73 -13.66
CA GLU A 86 -23.27 14.06 -13.22
C GLU A 86 -24.02 13.98 -11.89
N ARG A 87 -24.58 12.82 -11.56
CA ARG A 87 -25.35 12.61 -10.34
C ARG A 87 -25.17 11.21 -9.80
N ARG A 88 -25.10 11.08 -8.47
CA ARG A 88 -25.23 9.80 -7.76
C ARG A 88 -26.43 9.84 -6.83
N ILE A 89 -27.23 8.80 -6.80
CA ILE A 89 -28.38 8.66 -5.91
C ILE A 89 -28.06 7.56 -4.91
N PHE A 90 -28.13 7.84 -3.61
CA PHE A 90 -27.87 6.85 -2.56
C PHE A 90 -29.17 6.30 -2.01
N TRP A 91 -29.24 4.98 -1.83
CA TRP A 91 -30.45 4.25 -1.45
C TRP A 91 -30.29 3.58 -0.09
N ASN A 92 -31.37 3.49 0.68
CA ASN A 92 -31.42 2.62 1.85
C ASN A 92 -31.81 1.19 1.46
N LYS A 93 -31.76 0.26 2.42
CA LYS A 93 -32.10 -1.16 2.20
C LYS A 93 -33.54 -1.41 1.75
N GLN A 94 -34.43 -0.45 1.97
CA GLN A 94 -35.83 -0.48 1.53
C GLN A 94 -36.02 0.10 0.11
N GLY A 95 -34.94 0.46 -0.59
CA GLY A 95 -34.99 1.05 -1.92
C GLY A 95 -35.45 2.51 -1.93
N GLN A 96 -35.44 3.18 -0.78
CA GLN A 96 -35.80 4.59 -0.68
C GLN A 96 -34.55 5.45 -0.80
N MET A 97 -34.60 6.48 -1.66
CA MET A 97 -33.52 7.46 -1.80
C MET A 97 -33.21 8.13 -0.45
N VAL A 98 -31.95 8.35 -0.12
CA VAL A 98 -31.52 9.03 1.13
C VAL A 98 -31.11 10.45 0.81
N TYR A 99 -30.18 10.59 -0.13
CA TYR A 99 -29.70 11.85 -0.69
C TYR A 99 -29.14 11.61 -2.10
N GLU A 100 -28.92 12.70 -2.82
CA GLU A 100 -28.29 12.74 -4.13
C GLU A 100 -26.99 13.53 -4.04
N GLN A 101 -25.94 13.08 -4.71
CA GLN A 101 -24.69 13.81 -4.91
C GLN A 101 -24.71 14.38 -6.33
N CYS A 102 -24.71 15.70 -6.47
CA CYS A 102 -24.61 16.41 -7.75
C CYS A 102 -23.16 16.80 -8.01
N ILE A 103 -22.64 16.45 -9.19
CA ILE A 103 -21.22 16.62 -9.55
C ILE A 103 -21.15 17.63 -10.69
N TYR A 104 -20.55 18.79 -10.42
CA TYR A 104 -20.41 19.91 -11.36
C TYR A 104 -18.93 20.26 -11.54
N LYS A 105 -18.26 19.59 -12.49
CA LYS A 105 -16.80 19.70 -12.70
C LYS A 105 -16.05 19.42 -11.39
N ASP A 106 -15.49 20.44 -10.75
CA ASP A 106 -14.70 20.37 -9.52
C ASP A 106 -15.55 20.53 -8.24
N ASN A 107 -16.85 20.84 -8.37
CA ASN A 107 -17.75 21.06 -7.24
C ASN A 107 -18.68 19.88 -7.01
N VAL A 108 -18.95 19.58 -5.74
CA VAL A 108 -19.85 18.50 -5.32
C VAL A 108 -20.84 19.04 -4.29
N GLU A 109 -22.13 18.80 -4.54
CA GLU A 109 -23.23 19.18 -3.66
C GLU A 109 -24.06 17.95 -3.29
N TYR A 110 -24.68 17.97 -2.12
CA TYR A 110 -25.52 16.89 -1.60
C TYR A 110 -26.94 17.39 -1.36
N LEU A 111 -27.91 16.85 -2.10
CA LEU A 111 -29.33 17.16 -2.01
C LEU A 111 -30.08 16.09 -1.21
N PHE A 112 -30.73 16.50 -0.13
CA PHE A 112 -31.54 15.63 0.72
C PHE A 112 -33.02 15.71 0.38
N LYS A 113 -33.79 14.69 0.79
CA LYS A 113 -35.25 14.59 0.54
C LYS A 113 -36.09 15.77 1.02
N ASN A 114 -35.64 16.47 2.04
CA ASN A 114 -36.30 17.66 2.59
C ASN A 114 -36.02 18.94 1.77
N GLY A 115 -35.22 18.84 0.70
CA GLY A 115 -34.79 19.98 -0.13
C GLY A 115 -33.54 20.69 0.38
N GLU A 116 -32.93 20.22 1.47
CA GLU A 116 -31.64 20.73 1.96
C GLU A 116 -30.53 20.40 0.96
N VAL A 117 -29.70 21.40 0.62
CA VAL A 117 -28.51 21.25 -0.22
C VAL A 117 -27.31 21.70 0.61
N ILE A 118 -26.30 20.85 0.69
CA ILE A 118 -25.05 21.13 1.42
C ILE A 118 -23.83 20.81 0.56
N ASP A 119 -22.72 21.46 0.85
CA ASP A 119 -21.46 21.18 0.17
C ASP A 119 -20.74 19.94 0.76
N ASN A 120 -19.56 19.60 0.22
CA ASN A 120 -18.77 18.47 0.69
C ASN A 120 -18.23 18.62 2.12
N VAL A 121 -17.90 19.84 2.53
CA VAL A 121 -17.37 20.10 3.88
C VAL A 121 -18.49 19.94 4.91
N GLU A 122 -19.65 20.53 4.65
CA GLU A 122 -20.85 20.40 5.48
C GLU A 122 -21.35 18.95 5.56
N PHE A 123 -21.27 18.20 4.45
CA PHE A 123 -21.61 16.78 4.42
C PHE A 123 -20.70 15.95 5.33
N LEU A 124 -19.39 16.18 5.26
CA LEU A 124 -18.40 15.52 6.12
C LEU A 124 -18.54 15.94 7.59
N GLU A 125 -18.86 17.21 7.85
CA GLU A 125 -19.17 17.68 9.20
C GLU A 125 -20.39 16.97 9.78
N ARG A 126 -21.46 16.82 8.98
CA ARG A 126 -22.65 16.06 9.37
C ARG A 126 -22.32 14.60 9.66
N PHE A 127 -21.45 13.99 8.85
CA PHE A 127 -20.97 12.63 9.09
C PHE A 127 -20.23 12.52 10.42
N VAL A 128 -19.23 13.37 10.69
CA VAL A 128 -18.47 13.33 11.95
C VAL A 128 -19.38 13.57 13.15
N LYS A 129 -20.29 14.56 13.09
CA LYS A 129 -21.26 14.80 14.17
C LYS A 129 -22.19 13.60 14.40
N ALA A 130 -22.60 12.90 13.33
CA ALA A 130 -23.46 11.73 13.44
C ALA A 130 -22.78 10.53 14.15
N LEU A 131 -21.43 10.48 14.18
CA LEU A 131 -20.69 9.49 14.96
C LEU A 131 -20.90 9.68 16.48
N ASN A 132 -21.30 10.87 16.94
CA ASN A 132 -21.50 11.22 18.35
C ASN A 132 -20.28 10.88 19.23
N LEU A 133 -19.09 11.24 18.73
CA LEU A 133 -17.81 10.96 19.38
C LEU A 133 -17.77 11.50 20.83
N CYS A 134 -17.34 10.66 21.75
CA CYS A 134 -17.26 10.95 23.18
C CYS A 134 -15.85 10.69 23.74
N GLU A 135 -15.68 10.92 25.04
CA GLU A 135 -14.38 10.76 25.73
C GLU A 135 -13.85 9.33 25.78
N ASN A 136 -14.68 8.32 25.50
CA ASN A 136 -14.26 6.92 25.41
C ASN A 136 -13.87 6.50 23.99
N ASP A 137 -14.04 7.37 23.00
CA ASP A 137 -13.75 7.06 21.60
C ASP A 137 -12.33 7.46 21.21
N ILE A 138 -11.73 6.65 20.35
CA ILE A 138 -10.41 6.88 19.77
C ILE A 138 -10.57 6.89 18.25
N CYS A 139 -10.17 7.98 17.62
CA CYS A 139 -10.09 8.10 16.17
C CYS A 139 -8.65 7.87 15.72
N ILE A 140 -8.41 6.78 15.00
CA ILE A 140 -7.11 6.46 14.40
C ILE A 140 -7.12 6.93 12.95
N MET A 141 -6.15 7.77 12.60
CA MET A 141 -6.01 8.40 11.29
C MET A 141 -4.78 7.82 10.58
N ASP A 142 -4.99 7.09 9.48
CA ASP A 142 -3.92 6.46 8.69
C ASP A 142 -3.43 7.31 7.51
N ARG A 143 -4.16 8.37 7.15
CA ARG A 143 -3.85 9.22 6.00
C ARG A 143 -4.05 10.69 6.32
N ALA A 144 -3.06 11.49 5.94
CA ALA A 144 -2.93 12.89 6.33
C ALA A 144 -3.12 13.89 5.18
N GLY A 145 -2.79 13.52 3.94
CA GLY A 145 -2.85 14.42 2.79
C GLY A 145 -4.16 14.35 2.00
N TYR A 146 -4.67 15.52 1.57
CA TYR A 146 -5.79 15.68 0.62
C TYR A 146 -7.12 15.05 1.03
N LEU A 147 -7.44 15.10 2.33
CA LEU A 147 -8.68 14.52 2.83
C LEU A 147 -9.53 15.59 3.51
N ASP A 148 -10.65 15.90 2.86
CA ASP A 148 -11.61 16.93 3.29
C ASP A 148 -12.21 16.66 4.68
N TYR A 149 -12.05 15.44 5.23
CA TYR A 149 -12.57 15.09 6.56
C TYR A 149 -11.72 15.63 7.71
N ILE A 150 -10.46 16.01 7.49
CA ILE A 150 -9.53 16.34 8.59
C ILE A 150 -10.04 17.56 9.37
N GLN A 151 -10.44 18.62 8.66
CA GLN A 151 -10.98 19.82 9.32
C GLN A 151 -12.28 19.51 10.09
N PRO A 152 -13.33 18.91 9.48
CA PRO A 152 -14.52 18.47 10.19
C PRO A 152 -14.23 17.61 11.42
N LEU A 153 -13.28 16.68 11.34
CA LEU A 153 -12.88 15.83 12.45
C LEU A 153 -12.24 16.64 13.58
N PHE A 154 -11.30 17.53 13.28
CA PHE A 154 -10.62 18.33 14.30
C PHE A 154 -11.59 19.26 15.04
N GLU A 155 -12.54 19.85 14.30
CA GLU A 155 -13.57 20.74 14.86
C GLU A 155 -14.64 19.98 15.68
N ASN A 156 -14.95 18.73 15.31
CA ASN A 156 -16.10 17.99 15.86
C ASN A 156 -15.73 16.69 16.61
N LYS A 157 -14.45 16.43 16.88
CA LYS A 157 -14.01 15.29 17.71
C LYS A 157 -14.54 15.33 19.14
N GLY A 158 -14.97 16.50 19.61
CA GLY A 158 -15.40 16.69 20.99
C GLY A 158 -14.28 16.31 21.95
N LYS A 159 -14.54 15.35 22.84
CA LYS A 159 -13.55 14.83 23.80
C LYS A 159 -12.83 13.56 23.34
N SER A 160 -13.13 13.06 22.13
CA SER A 160 -12.45 11.88 21.63
C SER A 160 -10.97 12.14 21.37
N LYS A 161 -10.23 11.05 21.31
CA LYS A 161 -8.78 11.04 21.24
C LYS A 161 -8.34 10.81 19.80
N LEU A 162 -7.33 11.56 19.35
CA LEU A 162 -6.79 11.43 18.00
C LEU A 162 -5.44 10.74 18.02
N ILE A 163 -5.34 9.66 17.26
CA ILE A 163 -4.08 8.97 16.98
C ILE A 163 -3.78 9.14 15.49
N ALA A 164 -2.63 9.73 15.16
CA ALA A 164 -2.16 9.90 13.80
C ALA A 164 -1.03 8.90 13.50
N VAL A 165 -1.22 8.03 12.51
CA VAL A 165 -0.26 6.98 12.14
C VAL A 165 0.54 7.43 10.91
N LEU A 166 1.87 7.51 11.06
CA LEU A 166 2.78 7.87 9.98
C LEU A 166 3.33 6.62 9.30
N HIS A 167 2.90 6.38 8.07
CA HIS A 167 3.31 5.26 7.22
C HIS A 167 4.53 5.59 6.33
N SER A 168 4.73 6.86 6.01
CA SER A 168 5.80 7.43 5.18
C SER A 168 6.81 8.16 6.06
N ASP A 169 8.00 8.46 5.53
CA ASP A 169 8.95 9.29 6.27
C ASP A 169 8.36 10.71 6.42
N HIS A 170 8.70 11.38 7.51
CA HIS A 170 8.26 12.76 7.75
C HIS A 170 9.16 13.76 7.01
N PHE A 171 10.35 13.33 6.60
CA PHE A 171 11.34 14.18 5.96
C PHE A 171 12.11 13.47 4.84
N TYR A 172 12.36 14.20 3.74
CA TYR A 172 13.17 13.75 2.60
C TYR A 172 14.26 14.76 2.26
N LYS A 173 15.50 14.28 2.16
CA LYS A 173 16.61 15.05 1.60
C LYS A 173 16.47 15.19 0.08
N ILE A 174 17.25 16.11 -0.48
CA ILE A 174 17.41 16.21 -1.93
C ILE A 174 17.82 14.82 -2.48
N TYR A 175 17.17 14.40 -3.57
CA TYR A 175 17.32 13.10 -4.24
C TYR A 175 16.70 11.86 -3.55
N GLU A 176 16.19 11.96 -2.31
CA GLU A 176 15.51 10.83 -1.66
C GLU A 176 14.07 10.62 -2.17
N ASP A 177 13.39 11.72 -2.52
CA ASP A 177 12.06 11.69 -3.11
C ASP A 177 11.89 12.87 -4.08
N GLU A 178 11.43 12.60 -5.31
CA GLU A 178 11.24 13.63 -6.33
C GLU A 178 9.95 14.44 -6.12
N SER A 179 9.01 13.91 -5.33
CA SER A 179 7.70 14.52 -5.08
C SER A 179 7.67 15.40 -3.83
N SER A 180 8.66 15.29 -2.95
CA SER A 180 8.71 15.99 -1.67
C SER A 180 10.15 16.38 -1.32
N LEU A 181 10.35 17.67 -0.99
CA LEU A 181 11.63 18.16 -0.48
C LEU A 181 11.45 18.66 0.95
N TYR A 182 12.32 18.21 1.84
CA TYR A 182 12.29 18.50 3.27
C TYR A 182 11.06 17.88 3.93
N MET A 183 10.05 18.65 4.30
CA MET A 183 8.86 18.14 4.96
C MET A 183 7.96 17.38 3.99
N ASN A 184 7.57 16.16 4.38
CA ASN A 184 6.58 15.40 3.62
C ASN A 184 5.23 16.14 3.62
N TYR A 185 4.72 16.47 2.43
CA TYR A 185 3.46 17.22 2.27
C TYR A 185 2.27 16.50 2.89
N GLU A 186 2.30 15.15 2.96
CA GLU A 186 1.22 14.35 3.54
C GLU A 186 0.95 14.81 4.97
N TYR A 187 2.01 15.07 5.75
CA TYR A 187 1.90 15.34 7.19
C TYR A 187 1.91 16.83 7.55
N TYR A 188 2.00 17.73 6.57
CA TYR A 188 2.10 19.16 6.78
C TYR A 188 1.05 19.70 7.76
N TYR A 189 -0.23 19.36 7.54
CA TYR A 189 -1.32 19.83 8.40
C TYR A 189 -1.32 19.18 9.78
N TRP A 190 -0.93 17.91 9.89
CA TRP A 190 -0.80 17.26 11.19
C TRP A 190 0.30 17.88 12.03
N PHE A 191 1.42 18.28 11.44
CA PHE A 191 2.50 18.95 12.17
C PHE A 191 2.09 20.36 12.60
N LYS A 192 1.49 21.12 11.69
CA LYS A 192 0.99 22.47 11.97
C LYS A 192 -0.06 22.51 13.09
N TYR A 193 -0.94 21.50 13.16
CA TYR A 193 -2.00 21.41 14.16
C TYR A 193 -1.76 20.26 15.15
N SER A 194 -0.49 19.97 15.42
CA SER A 194 -0.06 18.85 16.28
C SER A 194 -0.63 18.92 17.70
N GLU A 195 -0.93 20.12 18.22
CA GLU A 195 -1.58 20.30 19.52
C GLU A 195 -2.99 19.65 19.62
N ALA A 196 -3.68 19.48 18.48
CA ALA A 196 -4.98 18.81 18.44
C ALA A 196 -4.88 17.28 18.45
N ILE A 197 -3.66 16.73 18.28
CA ILE A 197 -3.38 15.29 18.16
C ILE A 197 -2.82 14.78 19.49
N ASP A 198 -3.43 13.74 20.05
CA ASP A 198 -3.00 13.16 21.33
C ASP A 198 -1.74 12.29 21.15
N TYR A 199 -1.70 11.47 20.09
CA TYR A 199 -0.58 10.58 19.79
C TYR A 199 -0.18 10.57 18.31
N PHE A 200 1.13 10.57 18.06
CA PHE A 200 1.70 10.06 16.82
C PHE A 200 2.14 8.60 17.00
N VAL A 201 1.87 7.76 16.00
CA VAL A 201 2.37 6.39 15.92
C VAL A 201 3.27 6.25 14.70
N VAL A 202 4.48 5.74 14.91
CA VAL A 202 5.48 5.46 13.88
C VAL A 202 5.93 4.00 13.97
N GLY A 203 6.47 3.46 12.88
CA GLY A 203 6.87 2.05 12.83
C GLY A 203 8.11 1.67 13.64
N THR A 204 8.99 2.61 13.98
CA THR A 204 10.30 2.33 14.58
C THR A 204 10.72 3.35 15.65
N GLU A 205 11.60 2.93 16.57
CA GLU A 205 12.16 3.81 17.60
C GLU A 205 13.10 4.89 17.01
N GLU A 206 13.82 4.57 15.92
CA GLU A 206 14.64 5.56 15.20
C GLU A 206 13.76 6.64 14.56
N HIS A 207 12.63 6.24 13.94
CA HIS A 207 11.66 7.19 13.37
C HIS A 207 11.03 8.05 14.47
N LYS A 208 10.69 7.47 15.63
CA LYS A 208 10.16 8.23 16.77
C LYS A 208 11.11 9.34 17.21
N LYS A 209 12.39 9.01 17.43
CA LYS A 209 13.41 9.98 17.85
C LYS A 209 13.61 11.06 16.79
N SER A 210 13.64 10.68 15.51
CA SER A 210 13.77 11.62 14.40
C SER A 210 12.58 12.58 14.34
N LEU A 211 11.35 12.07 14.46
CA LEU A 211 10.13 12.87 14.43
C LEU A 211 10.06 13.85 15.62
N GLU A 212 10.42 13.39 16.83
CA GLU A 212 10.49 14.29 18.00
C GLU A 212 11.50 15.44 17.80
N ALA A 213 12.65 15.16 17.19
CA ALA A 213 13.65 16.17 16.87
C ALA A 213 13.14 17.14 15.79
N PHE A 214 12.54 16.61 14.73
CA PHE A 214 11.96 17.39 13.64
C PHE A 214 10.86 18.34 14.14
N LEU A 215 9.91 17.87 14.93
CA LEU A 215 8.84 18.74 15.45
C LEU A 215 9.40 19.90 16.31
N LYS A 216 10.45 19.64 17.10
CA LYS A 216 11.13 20.69 17.88
C LYS A 216 11.88 21.69 17.01
N GLU A 217 12.57 21.22 15.97
CA GLU A 217 13.29 22.08 15.03
C GLU A 217 12.34 23.05 14.31
N TYR A 218 11.14 22.60 13.98
CA TYR A 218 10.12 23.39 13.27
C TYR A 218 9.12 24.11 14.21
N ASP A 219 9.43 24.22 15.51
CA ASP A 219 8.60 24.90 16.52
C ASP A 219 7.14 24.40 16.56
N CYS A 220 6.95 23.10 16.31
CA CYS A 220 5.67 22.42 16.43
C CYS A 220 5.46 21.92 17.86
N PHE A 221 4.20 21.75 18.27
CA PHE A 221 3.90 20.98 19.47
C PHE A 221 4.37 19.53 19.29
N VAL A 222 4.83 18.90 20.36
CA VAL A 222 5.30 17.50 20.35
C VAL A 222 4.30 16.66 21.14
N PRO A 223 3.33 16.01 20.46
CA PRO A 223 2.45 15.03 21.07
C PRO A 223 3.22 13.84 21.65
N HIS A 224 2.52 12.96 22.35
CA HIS A 224 3.09 11.67 22.69
C HIS A 224 3.41 10.89 21.40
N ILE A 225 4.61 10.34 21.29
CA ILE A 225 5.00 9.54 20.13
C ILE A 225 5.24 8.09 20.57
N ALA A 226 4.59 7.14 19.91
CA ALA A 226 4.75 5.72 20.15
C ALA A 226 5.35 5.02 18.93
N ALA A 227 6.28 4.09 19.17
CA ALA A 227 6.83 3.22 18.14
C ALA A 227 6.09 1.88 18.14
N ILE A 228 5.15 1.72 17.22
CA ILE A 228 4.37 0.49 17.06
C ILE A 228 4.50 0.02 15.61
N PRO A 229 5.12 -1.13 15.36
CA PRO A 229 5.18 -1.75 14.04
C PRO A 229 3.80 -1.83 13.35
N PRO A 230 3.69 -1.50 12.06
CA PRO A 230 2.44 -1.53 11.30
C PRO A 230 2.01 -2.96 10.90
N GLY A 231 2.83 -3.97 11.17
CA GLY A 231 2.56 -5.37 10.90
C GLY A 231 3.12 -6.28 11.99
N ALA A 232 2.68 -7.53 11.98
CA ALA A 232 3.12 -8.57 12.89
C ALA A 232 3.30 -9.91 12.17
N LEU A 233 4.08 -10.79 12.77
CA LEU A 233 4.29 -12.16 12.35
C LEU A 233 3.33 -13.10 13.12
N PRO A 234 2.67 -14.05 12.44
CA PRO A 234 1.78 -15.00 13.10
C PRO A 234 2.49 -15.82 14.19
N GLU A 235 1.82 -16.07 15.31
CA GLU A 235 2.40 -16.85 16.43
C GLU A 235 2.89 -18.24 16.01
N GLY A 236 2.16 -18.87 15.08
CA GLY A 236 2.46 -20.19 14.56
C GLY A 236 3.51 -20.22 13.46
N LYS A 237 4.21 -19.12 13.17
CA LYS A 237 5.28 -19.08 12.15
C LYS A 237 6.45 -19.96 12.63
N LEU A 238 6.44 -21.21 12.18
CA LEU A 238 7.46 -22.19 12.54
C LEU A 238 8.78 -21.87 11.85
N LYS A 239 9.90 -22.07 12.56
CA LYS A 239 11.21 -22.15 11.90
C LYS A 239 11.13 -23.17 10.78
N SER A 240 11.27 -22.70 9.56
CA SER A 240 11.18 -23.54 8.38
C SER A 240 12.29 -24.59 8.44
N LYS A 241 11.90 -25.86 8.23
CA LYS A 241 12.85 -26.96 7.96
C LYS A 241 13.05 -27.17 6.45
N ASN A 242 12.54 -26.26 5.61
CA ASN A 242 12.65 -26.40 4.17
C ASN A 242 14.10 -26.28 3.74
N GLU A 243 14.47 -27.06 2.72
CA GLU A 243 15.74 -26.88 2.03
C GLU A 243 15.71 -25.55 1.27
N ARG A 244 16.59 -24.63 1.67
CA ARG A 244 16.82 -23.38 0.96
C ARG A 244 17.67 -23.68 -0.28
N ARG A 245 17.37 -23.03 -1.40
CA ARG A 245 18.16 -23.19 -2.64
C ARG A 245 19.50 -22.49 -2.48
N ARG A 246 20.60 -23.20 -2.73
CA ARG A 246 21.95 -22.64 -2.59
C ARG A 246 22.17 -21.42 -3.49
N GLY A 247 22.76 -20.37 -2.95
CA GLY A 247 23.05 -19.10 -3.61
C GLY A 247 21.81 -18.29 -3.99
N SER A 248 20.63 -18.62 -3.46
CA SER A 248 19.40 -17.97 -3.89
C SER A 248 19.10 -16.67 -3.12
N ILE A 249 18.89 -15.62 -3.89
CA ILE A 249 18.53 -14.28 -3.42
C ILE A 249 17.09 -13.99 -3.84
N ILE A 250 16.31 -13.45 -2.92
CA ILE A 250 14.97 -12.91 -3.18
C ILE A 250 14.93 -11.42 -2.88
N SER A 251 14.29 -10.66 -3.77
CA SER A 251 13.87 -9.29 -3.51
C SER A 251 12.38 -9.16 -3.78
N ALA A 252 11.67 -8.46 -2.90
CA ALA A 252 10.22 -8.30 -2.98
C ALA A 252 9.80 -6.86 -2.68
N SER A 253 9.34 -6.15 -3.73
CA SER A 253 8.84 -4.78 -3.61
C SER A 253 8.01 -4.37 -4.82
N ARG A 254 7.39 -3.18 -4.78
CA ARG A 254 6.97 -2.52 -6.02
C ARG A 254 8.20 -2.28 -6.91
N LEU A 255 8.06 -2.40 -8.23
CA LEU A 255 9.13 -2.06 -9.17
C LEU A 255 9.06 -0.56 -9.45
N SER A 256 9.87 0.20 -8.73
CA SER A 256 9.96 1.66 -8.88
C SER A 256 11.40 2.12 -8.64
N PRO A 257 11.86 3.24 -9.22
CA PRO A 257 13.24 3.72 -9.08
C PRO A 257 13.73 3.79 -7.62
N ARG A 258 12.85 4.24 -6.71
CA ARG A 258 13.12 4.33 -5.27
C ARG A 258 13.48 3.01 -4.59
N LYS A 259 13.10 1.87 -5.18
CA LYS A 259 13.39 0.52 -4.64
C LYS A 259 14.76 -0.01 -5.02
N GLY A 260 15.53 0.72 -5.85
CA GLY A 260 16.92 0.42 -6.16
C GLY A 260 17.16 -0.96 -6.76
N ILE A 261 16.17 -1.52 -7.45
CA ILE A 261 16.26 -2.86 -8.05
C ILE A 261 17.34 -2.91 -9.14
N ASP A 262 17.58 -1.79 -9.82
CA ASP A 262 18.68 -1.63 -10.77
C ASP A 262 20.05 -1.79 -10.12
N ILE A 263 20.24 -1.26 -8.91
CA ILE A 263 21.47 -1.42 -8.11
C ILE A 263 21.64 -2.90 -7.76
N LEU A 264 20.58 -3.56 -7.29
CA LEU A 264 20.60 -4.98 -6.93
C LEU A 264 20.96 -5.86 -8.14
N ILE A 265 20.30 -5.68 -9.28
CA ILE A 265 20.58 -6.47 -10.51
C ILE A 265 22.05 -6.34 -10.90
N LYS A 266 22.56 -5.10 -11.01
CA LYS A 266 23.96 -4.84 -11.39
C LYS A 266 24.95 -5.43 -10.40
N SER A 267 24.61 -5.41 -9.11
CA SER A 267 25.45 -6.00 -8.06
C SER A 267 25.47 -7.52 -8.13
N VAL A 268 24.32 -8.16 -8.41
CA VAL A 268 24.23 -9.61 -8.56
C VAL A 268 24.99 -10.09 -9.79
N ILE A 269 24.95 -9.37 -10.90
CA ILE A 269 25.77 -9.68 -12.09
C ILE A 269 27.26 -9.73 -11.71
N LYS A 270 27.77 -8.70 -11.01
CA LYS A 270 29.16 -8.66 -10.52
C LYS A 270 29.46 -9.78 -9.51
N ALA A 271 28.53 -10.09 -8.61
CA ALA A 271 28.72 -11.17 -7.64
C ALA A 271 28.74 -12.56 -8.30
N HIS A 272 27.93 -12.76 -9.34
CA HIS A 272 27.83 -14.02 -10.08
C HIS A 272 29.12 -14.34 -10.85
N GLU A 273 29.86 -13.32 -11.33
CA GLU A 273 31.19 -13.49 -11.92
C GLU A 273 32.20 -14.15 -10.97
N ILE A 274 32.03 -13.93 -9.66
CA ILE A 274 32.89 -14.49 -8.61
C ILE A 274 32.33 -15.83 -8.10
N ASN A 275 31.01 -15.93 -7.95
CA ASN A 275 30.32 -17.14 -7.49
C ASN A 275 29.08 -17.43 -8.35
N GLN A 276 29.24 -18.36 -9.30
CA GLN A 276 28.19 -18.76 -10.26
C GLN A 276 27.00 -19.50 -9.64
N THR A 277 27.02 -19.78 -8.33
CA THR A 277 25.84 -20.32 -7.63
C THR A 277 24.83 -19.23 -7.25
N ILE A 278 25.21 -17.95 -7.35
CA ILE A 278 24.34 -16.84 -6.97
C ILE A 278 23.24 -16.64 -8.01
N ASN A 279 21.99 -16.61 -7.57
CA ASN A 279 20.81 -16.38 -8.39
C ASN A 279 19.89 -15.36 -7.72
N LEU A 280 19.14 -14.59 -8.51
CA LEU A 280 18.21 -13.58 -8.01
C LEU A 280 16.81 -13.79 -8.59
N ASP A 281 15.82 -13.92 -7.72
CA ASP A 281 14.40 -13.87 -8.09
C ASP A 281 13.78 -12.57 -7.56
N ILE A 282 13.19 -11.79 -8.48
CA ILE A 282 12.58 -10.47 -8.20
C ILE A 282 11.06 -10.62 -8.23
N TYR A 283 10.41 -10.35 -7.09
CA TYR A 283 8.96 -10.38 -6.94
C TYR A 283 8.38 -8.98 -6.82
N GLY A 284 7.24 -8.78 -7.48
CA GLY A 284 6.53 -7.51 -7.49
C GLY A 284 6.02 -7.10 -8.86
N SER A 285 5.44 -5.90 -8.88
CA SER A 285 4.94 -5.25 -10.09
C SER A 285 5.21 -3.75 -10.00
N GLY A 286 5.32 -3.09 -11.14
CA GLY A 286 5.51 -1.64 -11.24
C GLY A 286 5.01 -1.13 -12.58
N ASN A 287 5.40 0.09 -12.93
CA ASN A 287 5.08 0.62 -14.25
C ASN A 287 5.85 -0.16 -15.34
N ASP A 288 5.29 -0.22 -16.54
CA ASP A 288 5.86 -1.01 -17.64
C ASP A 288 7.20 -0.46 -18.12
N GLU A 289 7.37 0.87 -18.09
CA GLU A 289 8.60 1.54 -18.52
C GLU A 289 9.82 1.17 -17.65
N TYR A 290 9.71 1.30 -16.33
CA TYR A 290 10.78 0.94 -15.40
C TYR A 290 11.00 -0.58 -15.37
N THR A 291 9.94 -1.38 -15.48
CA THR A 291 10.07 -2.83 -15.56
C THR A 291 10.85 -3.24 -16.81
N SER A 292 10.57 -2.62 -17.96
CA SER A 292 11.31 -2.85 -19.21
C SER A 292 12.76 -2.41 -19.10
N TYR A 293 13.02 -1.27 -18.44
CA TYR A 293 14.38 -0.81 -18.15
C TYR A 293 15.18 -1.86 -17.34
N LEU A 294 14.59 -2.42 -16.28
CA LEU A 294 15.25 -3.46 -15.48
C LEU A 294 15.50 -4.75 -16.28
N GLN A 295 14.53 -5.18 -17.09
CA GLN A 295 14.68 -6.36 -17.95
C GLN A 295 15.78 -6.16 -19.00
N ASN A 296 15.91 -4.96 -19.57
CA ASN A 296 16.98 -4.65 -20.51
C ASN A 296 18.37 -4.75 -19.86
N ILE A 297 18.54 -4.32 -18.60
CA ILE A 297 19.82 -4.51 -17.88
C ILE A 297 20.20 -5.99 -17.81
N VAL A 298 19.24 -6.87 -17.49
CA VAL A 298 19.47 -8.32 -17.40
C VAL A 298 19.85 -8.89 -18.77
N LYS A 299 19.08 -8.55 -19.80
CA LYS A 299 19.28 -9.04 -21.17
C LYS A 299 20.61 -8.58 -21.77
N ASP A 300 20.95 -7.31 -21.61
CA ASP A 300 22.18 -6.73 -22.16
C ASP A 300 23.43 -7.34 -21.50
N ALA A 301 23.31 -7.79 -20.24
CA ALA A 301 24.36 -8.49 -19.52
C ALA A 301 24.37 -10.02 -19.78
N GLY A 302 23.39 -10.56 -20.52
CA GLY A 302 23.23 -12.00 -20.72
C GLY A 302 22.96 -12.76 -19.41
N ALA A 303 22.23 -12.13 -18.48
CA ALA A 303 22.01 -12.64 -17.12
C ALA A 303 20.66 -13.37 -16.93
N ASP A 304 19.94 -13.64 -18.02
CA ASP A 304 18.59 -14.24 -18.01
C ASP A 304 18.54 -15.65 -17.37
N ASP A 305 19.69 -16.35 -17.32
CA ASP A 305 19.78 -17.70 -16.76
C ASP A 305 19.77 -17.73 -15.22
N TYR A 306 20.06 -16.60 -14.55
CA TYR A 306 20.19 -16.53 -13.09
C TYR A 306 19.50 -15.32 -12.46
N ILE A 307 18.92 -14.40 -13.24
CA ILE A 307 18.09 -13.29 -12.74
C ILE A 307 16.69 -13.38 -13.35
N HIS A 308 15.67 -13.56 -12.52
CA HIS A 308 14.30 -13.78 -12.99
C HIS A 308 13.29 -12.82 -12.37
N PHE A 309 12.39 -12.30 -13.21
CA PHE A 309 11.21 -11.55 -12.76
C PHE A 309 10.04 -12.52 -12.57
N LYS A 310 9.52 -12.63 -11.35
CA LYS A 310 8.47 -13.60 -10.97
C LYS A 310 7.07 -12.98 -10.86
N GLY A 311 6.96 -11.66 -10.98
CA GLY A 311 5.69 -10.94 -10.85
C GLY A 311 5.19 -10.85 -9.40
N ARG A 312 3.97 -10.34 -9.23
CA ARG A 312 3.33 -10.23 -7.92
C ARG A 312 2.64 -11.54 -7.54
N CYS A 313 2.92 -12.07 -6.36
CA CYS A 313 2.23 -13.22 -5.78
C CYS A 313 2.23 -13.15 -4.24
N ASN A 314 1.58 -14.12 -3.58
CA ASN A 314 1.70 -14.29 -2.13
C ASN A 314 3.04 -14.98 -1.81
N LEU A 315 3.85 -14.33 -0.98
CA LEU A 315 5.22 -14.75 -0.68
C LEU A 315 5.37 -15.61 0.57
N GLU A 316 4.30 -15.81 1.36
CA GLU A 316 4.34 -16.50 2.65
C GLU A 316 5.00 -17.89 2.56
N LYS A 317 4.71 -18.63 1.50
CA LYS A 317 5.29 -19.98 1.25
C LYS A 317 6.54 -19.96 0.38
N ILE A 318 6.97 -18.78 -0.08
CA ILE A 318 8.05 -18.60 -1.05
C ILE A 318 9.34 -18.25 -0.34
N TYR A 319 9.31 -17.31 0.62
CA TYR A 319 10.49 -16.91 1.41
C TYR A 319 11.29 -18.10 1.96
N PRO A 320 10.68 -19.15 2.55
CA PRO A 320 11.42 -20.28 3.11
C PRO A 320 12.35 -21.05 2.16
N HIS A 321 12.24 -20.83 0.84
CA HIS A 321 13.06 -21.49 -0.18
C HIS A 321 14.31 -20.69 -0.58
N TYR A 322 14.51 -19.51 -0.01
CA TYR A 322 15.65 -18.63 -0.30
C TYR A 322 16.63 -18.52 0.85
N GLU A 323 17.88 -18.17 0.56
CA GLU A 323 18.93 -17.99 1.57
C GLU A 323 19.10 -16.53 1.98
N LEU A 324 18.94 -15.59 1.05
CA LEU A 324 19.22 -14.17 1.26
C LEU A 324 18.05 -13.30 0.78
N PHE A 325 17.60 -12.38 1.63
CA PHE A 325 16.70 -11.30 1.24
C PHE A 325 17.49 -10.01 0.96
N ALA A 326 17.20 -9.36 -0.15
CA ALA A 326 17.90 -8.17 -0.61
C ALA A 326 16.96 -6.95 -0.71
N SER A 327 17.23 -5.90 0.09
CA SER A 327 16.47 -4.65 0.12
C SER A 327 17.34 -3.43 -0.23
N PHE A 328 17.19 -2.91 -1.44
CA PHE A 328 17.93 -1.76 -1.96
C PHE A 328 17.07 -0.50 -2.08
N SER A 329 16.00 -0.43 -1.27
CA SER A 329 15.19 0.78 -1.14
C SER A 329 16.07 1.93 -0.65
N LEU A 330 15.96 3.10 -1.26
CA LEU A 330 16.72 4.30 -0.88
C LEU A 330 16.29 4.84 0.49
N TRP A 331 15.08 4.51 0.91
CA TRP A 331 14.57 4.66 2.28
C TRP A 331 13.42 3.67 2.49
N GLU A 332 13.20 3.27 3.74
CA GLU A 332 12.12 2.34 4.11
C GLU A 332 11.63 2.67 5.52
N THR A 333 10.36 3.02 5.70
CA THR A 333 9.87 3.44 7.03
C THR A 333 9.79 2.31 8.03
N PHE A 334 9.43 1.11 7.55
CA PHE A 334 9.41 -0.11 8.34
C PHE A 334 9.86 -1.30 7.49
N GLY A 335 9.18 -1.54 6.37
CA GLY A 335 9.48 -2.64 5.46
C GLY A 335 8.85 -3.96 5.91
N LEU A 336 7.57 -4.16 5.57
CA LEU A 336 6.86 -5.41 5.87
C LEU A 336 7.55 -6.64 5.23
N SER A 337 8.10 -6.50 4.02
CA SER A 337 8.84 -7.59 3.38
C SER A 337 10.17 -7.92 4.08
N LEU A 338 10.80 -6.95 4.77
CA LEU A 338 11.96 -7.20 5.63
C LEU A 338 11.53 -8.01 6.86
N MET A 339 10.43 -7.60 7.52
CA MET A 339 9.85 -8.31 8.66
C MET A 339 9.48 -9.76 8.30
N GLU A 340 8.81 -9.95 7.17
CA GLU A 340 8.44 -11.27 6.65
C GLU A 340 9.68 -12.14 6.40
N ALA A 341 10.71 -11.58 5.76
CA ALA A 341 11.97 -12.27 5.46
C ALA A 341 12.75 -12.68 6.71
N VAL A 342 12.89 -11.81 7.72
CA VAL A 342 13.50 -12.21 9.00
C VAL A 342 12.64 -13.25 9.71
N GLY A 343 11.31 -13.14 9.61
CA GLY A 343 10.36 -14.12 10.14
C GLY A 343 10.48 -15.49 9.49
N ASP A 344 10.93 -15.56 8.23
CA ASP A 344 11.28 -16.81 7.55
C ASP A 344 12.76 -17.17 7.69
N GLY A 345 13.52 -16.43 8.48
CA GLY A 345 14.90 -16.69 8.86
C GLY A 345 15.89 -16.52 7.71
N LEU A 346 15.64 -15.62 6.77
CA LEU A 346 16.58 -15.33 5.67
C LEU A 346 17.74 -14.50 6.22
N ALA A 347 18.93 -14.68 5.65
CA ALA A 347 20.00 -13.70 5.82
C ALA A 347 19.59 -12.42 5.09
N MET A 348 20.16 -11.29 5.48
CA MET A 348 19.72 -9.99 5.00
C MET A 348 20.86 -9.20 4.37
N VAL A 349 20.57 -8.48 3.29
CA VAL A 349 21.48 -7.46 2.75
C VAL A 349 20.68 -6.26 2.27
N GLY A 350 21.18 -5.07 2.53
CA GLY A 350 20.53 -3.85 2.06
C GLY A 350 21.38 -2.61 2.28
N LEU A 351 20.91 -1.47 1.79
CA LEU A 351 21.57 -0.18 2.01
C LEU A 351 21.48 0.26 3.47
N ASP A 352 22.51 0.95 3.97
CA ASP A 352 22.50 1.61 5.28
C ASP A 352 21.64 2.89 5.26
N VAL A 353 20.32 2.67 5.21
CA VAL A 353 19.33 3.75 5.16
C VAL A 353 18.33 3.62 6.30
N ARG A 354 17.86 4.78 6.74
CA ARG A 354 16.75 4.85 7.69
C ARG A 354 15.47 4.28 7.06
N TYR A 355 14.61 3.60 7.79
CA TYR A 355 14.70 3.07 9.16
C TYR A 355 14.62 1.54 9.15
N GLY A 356 13.80 0.99 8.25
CA GLY A 356 13.51 -0.45 8.16
C GLY A 356 14.73 -1.32 7.93
N ASN A 357 15.64 -0.91 7.03
CA ASN A 357 16.88 -1.66 6.80
C ASN A 357 17.72 -1.72 8.10
N ARG A 358 17.92 -0.59 8.78
CA ARG A 358 18.64 -0.55 10.08
C ARG A 358 17.94 -1.30 11.19
N LEU A 359 16.61 -1.41 11.12
CA LEU A 359 15.81 -2.15 12.09
C LEU A 359 16.01 -3.66 11.96
N PHE A 360 16.04 -4.19 10.73
CA PHE A 360 15.99 -5.62 10.46
C PHE A 360 17.33 -6.24 10.04
N ILE A 361 18.34 -5.43 9.73
CA ILE A 361 19.66 -5.89 9.27
C ILE A 361 20.70 -5.46 10.30
N HIS A 362 21.21 -6.43 11.05
CA HIS A 362 22.22 -6.26 12.08
C HIS A 362 23.56 -6.77 11.55
N PRO A 363 24.53 -5.87 11.25
CA PRO A 363 25.81 -6.24 10.65
C PRO A 363 26.55 -7.34 11.41
N ASP A 364 27.08 -8.32 10.68
CA ASP A 364 27.79 -9.50 11.23
C ASP A 364 26.95 -10.41 12.15
N GLU A 365 25.65 -10.11 12.32
CA GLU A 365 24.70 -10.93 13.08
C GLU A 365 23.73 -11.68 12.17
N ASN A 366 22.97 -10.99 11.33
CA ASN A 366 22.05 -11.61 10.38
C ASN A 366 22.24 -11.16 8.92
N GLY A 367 23.26 -10.34 8.66
CA GLY A 367 23.42 -9.73 7.36
C GLY A 367 24.45 -8.61 7.30
N TYR A 368 24.34 -7.80 6.24
CA TYR A 368 25.17 -6.61 6.04
C TYR A 368 24.34 -5.41 5.57
N LEU A 369 24.61 -4.27 6.21
CA LEU A 369 24.25 -2.96 5.69
C LEU A 369 25.40 -2.46 4.80
N VAL A 370 25.07 -2.09 3.56
CA VAL A 370 26.00 -1.51 2.59
C VAL A 370 25.95 0.00 2.73
N ASP A 371 27.09 0.60 3.03
CA ASP A 371 27.22 2.06 3.12
C ASP A 371 26.71 2.75 1.85
N PHE A 372 25.85 3.74 2.08
CA PHE A 372 25.11 4.43 1.04
C PHE A 372 24.99 5.91 1.37
N ASP A 373 25.45 6.73 0.43
CA ASP A 373 25.29 8.17 0.48
C ASP A 373 24.57 8.63 -0.79
N ILE A 374 23.36 9.18 -0.62
CA ILE A 374 22.50 9.56 -1.74
C ILE A 374 23.14 10.65 -2.63
N GLU A 375 23.99 11.53 -2.10
CA GLU A 375 24.57 12.61 -2.90
C GLU A 375 25.68 12.08 -3.82
N THR A 376 26.47 11.13 -3.33
CA THR A 376 27.62 10.58 -4.05
C THR A 376 27.29 9.34 -4.87
N ASP A 377 26.55 8.38 -4.31
CA ASP A 377 26.26 7.10 -4.96
C ASP A 377 25.13 7.20 -5.99
N TYR A 378 24.22 8.17 -5.87
CA TYR A 378 23.18 8.39 -6.89
C TYR A 378 23.79 8.79 -8.23
N GLN A 379 24.87 9.58 -8.20
CA GLN A 379 25.60 10.01 -9.39
C GLN A 379 26.51 8.91 -9.97
N ASN A 380 27.04 8.04 -9.11
CA ASN A 380 27.91 6.94 -9.51
C ASN A 380 27.55 5.63 -8.79
N LYS A 381 26.61 4.89 -9.39
CA LYS A 381 26.13 3.62 -8.84
C LYS A 381 27.14 2.48 -8.96
N ASP A 382 28.20 2.59 -9.77
CA ASP A 382 29.09 1.45 -10.03
C ASP A 382 29.89 1.03 -8.80
N LYS A 383 30.41 2.00 -8.04
CA LYS A 383 31.10 1.74 -6.77
C LYS A 383 30.16 1.14 -5.72
N LEU A 384 28.93 1.64 -5.67
CA LEU A 384 27.91 1.06 -4.80
C LEU A 384 27.61 -0.40 -5.19
N CYS A 385 27.54 -0.70 -6.49
CA CYS A 385 27.33 -2.06 -6.97
C CYS A 385 28.52 -2.98 -6.63
N GLU A 386 29.75 -2.48 -6.67
CA GLU A 386 30.95 -3.24 -6.25
C GLU A 386 30.94 -3.57 -4.76
N ARG A 387 30.67 -2.58 -3.89
CA ARG A 387 30.53 -2.80 -2.43
C ARG A 387 29.41 -3.79 -2.13
N THR A 388 28.30 -3.66 -2.84
CA THR A 388 27.15 -4.57 -2.70
C THR A 388 27.48 -5.98 -3.14
N ALA A 389 28.12 -6.16 -4.30
CA ALA A 389 28.56 -7.46 -4.79
C ALA A 389 29.51 -8.14 -3.80
N ALA A 390 30.47 -7.40 -3.24
CA ALA A 390 31.38 -7.90 -2.23
C ALA A 390 30.64 -8.37 -0.96
N ALA A 391 29.62 -7.63 -0.50
CA ALA A 391 28.81 -8.04 0.64
C ALA A 391 28.02 -9.34 0.35
N ILE A 392 27.42 -9.47 -0.83
CA ILE A 392 26.71 -10.68 -1.26
C ILE A 392 27.67 -11.89 -1.31
N VAL A 393 28.84 -11.74 -1.95
CA VAL A 393 29.85 -12.80 -2.00
C VAL A 393 30.31 -13.19 -0.59
N LYS A 394 30.56 -12.22 0.28
CA LYS A 394 30.92 -12.45 1.68
C LYS A 394 29.86 -13.22 2.46
N ILE A 395 28.57 -13.10 2.12
CA ILE A 395 27.52 -13.92 2.76
C ILE A 395 27.62 -15.37 2.31
N PHE A 396 27.83 -15.63 1.01
CA PHE A 396 27.81 -16.97 0.43
C PHE A 396 29.14 -17.72 0.42
N GLU A 397 30.25 -17.09 0.81
CA GLU A 397 31.57 -17.74 0.89
C GLU A 397 31.75 -18.68 2.10
N ASP A 398 30.88 -18.55 3.11
CA ASP A 398 31.01 -19.19 4.42
C ASP A 398 29.66 -19.74 4.90
N ASP A 399 29.47 -21.05 4.76
CA ASP A 399 28.21 -21.74 5.08
C ASP A 399 27.86 -21.64 6.59
N ASP A 400 28.87 -21.60 7.47
CA ASP A 400 28.65 -21.48 8.92
C ASP A 400 28.16 -20.09 9.29
N ARG A 401 28.72 -19.05 8.65
CA ARG A 401 28.23 -17.67 8.76
C ARG A 401 26.80 -17.55 8.27
N LEU A 402 26.50 -18.09 7.10
CA LEU A 402 25.16 -18.06 6.53
C LEU A 402 24.13 -18.72 7.45
N LYS A 403 24.47 -19.89 8.01
CA LYS A 403 23.63 -20.57 9.00
C LYS A 403 23.39 -19.74 10.25
N LYS A 404 24.44 -19.11 10.80
CA LYS A 404 24.31 -18.21 11.95
C LYS A 404 23.39 -17.02 11.63
N PHE A 405 23.49 -16.48 10.42
CA PHE A 405 22.64 -15.37 9.98
C PHE A 405 21.16 -15.79 9.93
N HIS A 406 20.86 -16.99 9.44
CA HIS A 406 19.49 -17.53 9.46
C HIS A 406 18.95 -17.67 10.88
N GLU A 407 19.75 -18.21 11.80
CA GLU A 407 19.36 -18.38 13.21
C GLU A 407 19.07 -17.05 13.90
N ASN A 408 19.92 -16.04 13.67
CA ASN A 408 19.77 -14.70 14.23
C ASN A 408 18.57 -13.93 13.66
N SER A 409 18.26 -14.09 12.36
CA SER A 409 17.03 -13.52 11.78
C SER A 409 15.77 -14.02 12.50
N TYR A 410 15.70 -15.30 12.86
CA TYR A 410 14.60 -15.81 13.67
C TYR A 410 14.55 -15.20 15.08
N MET A 411 15.70 -14.87 15.68
CA MET A 411 15.73 -14.22 16.99
C MET A 411 15.19 -12.79 16.91
N ILE A 412 15.57 -12.05 15.87
CA ILE A 412 15.04 -10.69 15.61
C ILE A 412 13.53 -10.74 15.40
N ALA A 413 13.02 -11.75 14.68
CA ALA A 413 11.61 -11.91 14.40
C ALA A 413 10.71 -12.09 15.64
N GLU A 414 11.27 -12.54 16.78
CA GLU A 414 10.50 -12.72 18.02
C GLU A 414 9.87 -11.42 18.53
N GLU A 415 10.51 -10.27 18.30
CA GLU A 415 9.98 -8.95 18.71
C GLU A 415 8.79 -8.46 17.88
N TYR A 416 8.50 -9.14 16.77
CA TYR A 416 7.47 -8.76 15.81
C TYR A 416 6.30 -9.74 15.77
N LYS A 417 6.19 -10.65 16.74
CA LYS A 417 5.04 -11.55 16.86
C LYS A 417 3.76 -10.80 17.23
N GLU A 418 2.62 -11.34 16.80
CA GLU A 418 1.28 -10.78 17.03
C GLU A 418 1.06 -10.35 18.49
N HIS A 419 1.34 -11.22 19.47
CA HIS A 419 1.15 -10.91 20.89
C HIS A 419 2.02 -9.74 21.38
N VAL A 420 3.21 -9.56 20.80
CA VAL A 420 4.11 -8.45 21.15
C VAL A 420 3.52 -7.14 20.62
N ILE A 421 3.09 -7.12 19.36
CA ILE A 421 2.50 -5.93 18.73
C ILE A 421 1.15 -5.59 19.36
N GLU A 422 0.32 -6.60 19.66
CA GLU A 422 -0.93 -6.46 20.40
C GLU A 422 -0.68 -5.83 21.77
N SER A 423 0.32 -6.31 22.52
CA SER A 423 0.66 -5.73 23.82
C SER A 423 1.04 -4.26 23.73
N LYS A 424 1.76 -3.84 22.67
CA LYS A 424 2.11 -2.42 22.44
C LYS A 424 0.87 -1.56 22.21
N TRP A 425 -0.06 -2.02 21.35
CA TRP A 425 -1.33 -1.32 21.12
C TRP A 425 -2.19 -1.25 22.39
N MET A 426 -2.32 -2.36 23.12
CA MET A 426 -3.09 -2.42 24.36
C MET A 426 -2.51 -1.51 25.43
N GLN A 427 -1.18 -1.40 25.53
CA GLN A 427 -0.51 -0.47 26.43
C GLN A 427 -0.77 0.98 26.02
N LEU A 428 -0.71 1.30 24.72
CA LEU A 428 -1.03 2.63 24.23
C LEU A 428 -2.47 3.00 24.60
N ILE A 429 -3.45 2.18 24.23
CA ILE A 429 -4.88 2.45 24.47
C ILE A 429 -5.19 2.64 25.96
N LYS A 430 -4.58 1.84 26.84
CA LYS A 430 -4.74 1.98 28.30
C LYS A 430 -4.15 3.27 28.88
N ASN A 431 -3.13 3.82 28.23
CA ASN A 431 -2.41 5.00 28.71
C ASN A 431 -2.92 6.30 28.07
N ILE A 432 -3.89 6.23 27.16
CA ILE A 432 -4.54 7.43 26.64
C ILE A 432 -5.30 8.08 27.81
N PRO A 433 -4.94 9.31 28.19
CA PRO A 433 -5.44 9.96 29.41
C PRO A 433 -6.89 10.42 29.31
#